data_AF-A0A7J9GV55-F1
#
_entry.id   AF-A0A7J9GV55-F1
#
_cell.length_a   1.000
_cell.length_b   1.000
_cell.length_c   1.000
_cell.angle_alpha   90.00
_cell.angle_beta   90.00
_cell.angle_gamma   90.00
#
_symmetry.space_group_name_H-M   'P 1'
#
loop_
_entity.id
_entity.type
_entity.pdbx_description
1 polymer ?
#
loop_
_entity_poly.entity_id
_entity_poly.type
_entity_poly.pdbx_seq_one_letter_code
_entity_poly.pdbx_strand_id
1 'polypeptide(L)'
;MVSINLFDAVLMLYLLSAAKILLLLQMSELLNQKSSIQGKVPSGYLNSIFGLRGDWLHDAEDTKNLAFDGYFISLYHLHLTASPLVLHDRVKKSVPPHWDPAALSR
;
A
#
# COMPACT_ATOMS: atom_id res chain seq x y z
N MET A 1 -9.12 -5.10 41.11
CA MET A 1 -9.08 -5.79 39.81
C MET A 1 -10.33 -5.35 39.06
N VAL A 2 -10.20 -4.49 38.05
CA VAL A 2 -11.36 -4.05 37.25
C VAL A 2 -11.69 -5.19 36.30
N SER A 3 -12.86 -5.81 36.43
CA SER A 3 -13.35 -6.80 35.46
C SER A 3 -13.73 -6.08 34.18
N ILE A 4 -12.97 -6.30 33.11
CA ILE A 4 -13.38 -5.96 31.74
C ILE A 4 -14.43 -7.01 31.33
N ASN A 5 -15.61 -6.54 30.94
CA ASN A 5 -16.64 -7.44 30.40
C ASN A 5 -16.32 -7.81 28.94
N LEU A 6 -17.00 -8.83 28.41
CA LEU A 6 -16.75 -9.32 27.05
C LEU A 6 -16.98 -8.23 25.98
N PHE A 7 -17.94 -7.33 26.19
CA PHE A 7 -18.23 -6.23 25.28
C PHE A 7 -17.06 -5.23 25.22
N ASP A 8 -16.52 -4.85 26.37
CA ASP A 8 -15.38 -3.94 26.48
C ASP A 8 -14.13 -4.53 25.79
N ALA A 9 -13.91 -5.85 25.93
CA ALA A 9 -12.81 -6.54 25.25
C ALA A 9 -12.95 -6.53 23.72
N VAL A 10 -14.16 -6.81 23.21
CA VAL A 10 -14.45 -6.79 21.76
C VAL A 10 -14.31 -5.38 21.18
N LEU A 11 -14.78 -4.36 21.91
CA LEU A 11 -14.66 -2.96 21.49
C LEU A 11 -13.20 -2.52 21.41
N MET A 12 -12.37 -2.90 22.40
CA MET A 12 -10.92 -2.63 22.39
C MET A 12 -10.22 -3.24 21.17
N LEU A 13 -10.54 -4.50 20.82
CA LEU A 13 -9.99 -5.17 19.64
C LEU A 13 -10.37 -4.46 18.33
N TYR A 14 -11.62 -4.04 18.20
CA TYR A 14 -12.09 -3.29 17.03
C TYR A 14 -11.40 -1.93 16.89
N LEU A 15 -11.28 -1.18 18.00
CA LEU A 15 -10.61 0.11 18.02
C LEU A 15 -9.12 0.00 17.68
N LEU A 16 -8.45 -1.06 18.16
CA LEU A 16 -7.04 -1.32 17.84
C LEU A 16 -6.84 -1.58 16.33
N SER A 17 -7.71 -2.41 15.73
CA SER A 17 -7.69 -2.65 14.28
C SER A 17 -7.93 -1.36 13.49
N ALA A 18 -8.97 -0.61 13.84
CA ALA A 18 -9.30 0.65 13.16
C ALA A 18 -8.17 1.69 13.25
N ALA A 19 -7.56 1.85 14.43
CA ALA A 19 -6.45 2.77 14.63
C ALA A 19 -5.23 2.43 13.75
N LYS A 20 -4.97 1.13 13.59
CA LYS A 20 -3.87 0.64 12.76
C LYS A 20 -4.11 0.89 11.27
N ILE A 21 -5.32 0.65 10.77
CA ILE A 21 -5.69 0.95 9.38
C ILE A 21 -5.56 2.46 9.12
N LEU A 22 -6.01 3.29 10.06
CA LEU A 22 -5.86 4.75 9.96
C LEU A 22 -4.38 5.17 9.88
N LEU A 23 -3.53 4.61 10.75
CA LEU A 23 -2.10 4.88 10.74
C LEU A 23 -1.45 4.48 9.40
N LEU A 24 -1.83 3.33 8.84
CA LEU A 24 -1.36 2.89 7.53
C LEU A 24 -1.73 3.87 6.42
N LEU A 25 -2.98 4.35 6.41
CA LEU A 25 -3.45 5.32 5.42
C LEU A 25 -2.72 6.66 5.56
N GLN A 26 -2.45 7.12 6.78
CA GLN A 26 -1.66 8.33 7.02
C GLN A 26 -0.20 8.18 6.53
N MET A 27 0.42 7.04 6.79
CA MET A 27 1.77 6.76 6.32
C MET A 27 1.82 6.62 4.79
N SER A 28 0.81 5.98 4.19
CA SER A 28 0.65 5.90 2.74
C SER A 28 0.53 7.28 2.12
N GLU A 29 -0.31 8.15 2.67
CA GLU A 29 -0.48 9.51 2.19
C GLU A 29 0.84 10.28 2.23
N LEU A 30 1.60 10.18 3.32
CA LEU A 30 2.92 10.81 3.44
C LEU A 30 3.92 10.28 2.40
N LEU A 31 4.04 8.96 2.25
CA LEU A 31 4.98 8.36 1.29
C LEU A 31 4.58 8.65 -0.17
N ASN A 32 3.28 8.68 -0.46
CA ASN A 32 2.76 9.04 -1.77
C ASN A 32 3.11 10.49 -2.12
N GLN A 33 2.88 11.43 -1.19
CA GLN A 33 3.25 12.85 -1.38
C GLN A 33 4.75 13.02 -1.62
N LYS A 34 5.60 12.29 -0.87
CA LYS A 34 7.05 12.29 -1.10
C LYS A 34 7.43 11.76 -2.49
N SER A 35 6.59 10.89 -3.06
CA SER A 35 6.74 10.33 -4.41
C SER A 35 5.99 11.13 -5.48
N SER A 36 5.43 12.30 -5.16
CA SER A 36 4.57 13.09 -6.05
C SER A 36 3.33 12.34 -6.58
N ILE A 37 2.86 11.34 -5.83
CA ILE A 37 1.63 10.58 -6.07
C ILE A 37 0.52 11.15 -5.17
N GLN A 38 -0.68 11.36 -5.72
CA GLN A 38 -1.82 11.82 -4.94
C GLN A 38 -2.62 10.65 -4.35
N GLY A 39 -3.18 10.83 -3.15
CA GLY A 39 -4.09 9.88 -2.51
C GLY A 39 -3.48 9.07 -1.37
N LYS A 40 -4.34 8.27 -0.71
CA LYS A 40 -4.03 7.53 0.52
C LYS A 40 -3.89 6.02 0.32
N VAL A 41 -4.10 5.55 -0.92
CA VAL A 41 -3.96 4.13 -1.25
C VAL A 41 -2.48 3.75 -1.16
N PRO A 42 -2.14 2.67 -0.43
CA PRO A 42 -0.79 2.14 -0.34
C PRO A 42 -0.14 2.00 -1.72
N SER A 43 0.91 2.79 -1.95
CA SER A 43 1.71 2.64 -3.16
C SER A 43 2.59 1.40 -3.07
N GLY A 44 3.05 0.91 -4.23
CA GLY A 44 4.04 -0.17 -4.28
C GLY A 44 5.30 0.12 -3.47
N TYR A 45 5.63 1.40 -3.27
CA TYR A 45 6.72 1.83 -2.41
C TYR A 45 6.47 1.48 -0.93
N LEU A 46 5.29 1.82 -0.39
CA LEU A 46 4.90 1.43 0.96
C LEU A 46 4.84 -0.10 1.08
N ASN A 47 4.23 -0.78 0.11
CA ASN A 47 4.12 -2.23 0.10
C ASN A 47 5.49 -2.91 0.18
N SER A 48 6.49 -2.35 -0.51
CA SER A 48 7.86 -2.87 -0.49
C SER A 48 8.53 -2.69 0.88
N ILE A 49 8.29 -1.56 1.57
CA ILE A 49 8.87 -1.29 2.90
C ILE A 49 8.33 -2.27 3.94
N PHE A 50 7.02 -2.53 3.92
CA PHE A 50 6.35 -3.37 4.93
C PHE A 50 6.12 -4.82 4.48
N GLY A 51 6.54 -5.18 3.26
CA GLY A 51 6.37 -6.52 2.73
C GLY A 51 4.91 -6.90 2.44
N LEU A 52 4.06 -5.92 2.15
CA LEU A 52 2.66 -6.14 1.79
C LEU A 52 2.59 -6.73 0.36
N ARG A 53 1.90 -7.85 0.19
CA ARG A 53 1.85 -8.64 -1.06
C ARG A 53 0.43 -8.97 -1.50
N GLY A 54 -0.52 -8.93 -0.58
CA GLY A 54 -1.93 -9.19 -0.82
C GLY A 54 -2.68 -7.93 -1.18
N ASP A 55 -3.97 -7.93 -0.86
CA ASP A 55 -4.73 -6.70 -0.86
C ASP A 55 -4.37 -5.87 0.37
N TRP A 56 -4.28 -4.56 0.15
CA TRP A 56 -3.75 -3.67 1.17
C TRP A 56 -4.59 -3.67 2.45
N LEU A 57 -5.88 -4.01 2.38
CA LEU A 57 -6.79 -4.02 3.53
C LEU A 57 -6.54 -5.22 4.47
N HIS A 58 -6.46 -6.45 3.96
CA HIS A 58 -6.19 -7.61 4.83
C HIS A 58 -4.72 -7.60 5.31
N ASP A 59 -3.78 -7.18 4.45
CA ASP A 59 -2.39 -6.99 4.87
C ASP A 59 -2.30 -5.93 6.00
N ALA A 60 -3.15 -4.89 5.95
CA ALA A 60 -3.29 -3.91 7.01
C ALA A 60 -3.95 -4.46 8.28
N GLU A 61 -4.74 -5.52 8.23
CA GLU A 61 -5.30 -6.17 9.43
C GLU A 61 -4.28 -7.13 10.06
N ASP A 62 -3.47 -7.80 9.23
CA ASP A 62 -2.50 -8.82 9.68
C ASP A 62 -1.17 -8.23 10.21
N THR A 63 -0.79 -7.03 9.78
CA THR A 63 0.48 -6.37 10.19
C THR A 63 0.60 -6.20 11.72
N LYS A 64 1.46 -6.93 12.43
CA LYS A 64 1.45 -6.85 13.92
C LYS A 64 1.78 -5.47 14.50
N ASN A 65 2.73 -4.76 13.89
CA ASN A 65 3.16 -3.44 14.32
C ASN A 65 3.48 -2.60 13.08
N LEU A 66 3.08 -1.33 13.10
CA LEU A 66 3.36 -0.38 12.04
C LEU A 66 4.17 0.80 12.61
N ALA A 67 5.45 0.85 12.28
CA ALA A 67 6.35 1.92 12.66
C ALA A 67 7.34 2.16 11.52
N PHE A 68 7.65 3.42 11.25
CA PHE A 68 8.63 3.83 10.28
C PHE A 68 9.44 4.98 10.87
N ASP A 69 10.73 4.75 11.05
CA ASP A 69 11.72 5.78 11.33
C ASP A 69 12.79 5.69 10.24
N GLY A 70 12.86 6.71 9.39
CA GLY A 70 13.68 6.66 8.18
C GLY A 70 13.91 8.04 7.60
N TYR A 71 15.14 8.27 7.13
CA TYR A 71 15.54 9.49 6.47
C TYR A 71 15.62 9.28 4.95
N PHE A 72 15.02 10.19 4.19
CA PHE A 72 14.98 10.10 2.72
C PHE A 72 16.02 11.01 2.10
N ILE A 73 16.91 10.42 1.31
CA ILE A 73 17.86 11.16 0.47
C ILE A 73 17.39 11.01 -0.99
N SER A 74 16.92 12.11 -1.58
CA SER A 74 16.55 12.13 -2.99
C SER A 74 17.83 12.21 -3.85
N LEU A 75 18.13 11.15 -4.60
CA LEU A 75 19.27 11.14 -5.52
C LEU A 75 18.91 11.72 -6.89
N TYR A 76 17.68 11.48 -7.35
CA TYR A 76 17.17 11.96 -8.64
C TYR A 76 15.67 12.24 -8.52
N HIS A 77 15.22 13.35 -9.12
CA HIS A 77 13.79 13.66 -9.26
C HIS A 77 13.32 13.25 -10.66
N LEU A 78 12.50 12.20 -10.73
CA LEU A 78 11.83 11.78 -11.96
C LEU A 78 10.48 12.49 -12.06
N HIS A 79 10.32 13.34 -13.07
CA HIS A 79 9.04 13.99 -13.35
C HIS A 79 8.31 13.24 -14.47
N LEU A 80 7.30 12.46 -14.10
CA LEU A 80 6.39 11.83 -15.06
C LEU A 80 5.45 12.89 -15.61
N THR A 81 5.74 13.37 -16.81
CA THR A 81 4.80 14.23 -17.54
C THR A 81 3.66 13.36 -18.06
N ALA A 82 2.42 13.78 -17.81
CA ALA A 82 1.21 13.18 -18.37
C ALA A 82 1.16 13.46 -19.89
N SER A 83 2.05 12.80 -20.62
CA SER A 83 2.06 12.72 -22.06
C SER A 83 1.43 11.39 -22.49
N PRO A 84 0.92 11.27 -23.72
CA PRO A 84 0.48 9.99 -24.24
C PRO A 84 1.64 9.01 -24.25
N LEU A 85 1.71 8.15 -23.22
CA LEU A 85 2.73 7.11 -23.12
C LEU A 85 2.43 6.06 -24.20
N VAL A 86 3.27 6.02 -25.23
CA VAL A 86 3.16 4.99 -26.27
C VAL A 86 3.78 3.71 -25.71
N LEU A 87 2.96 2.67 -25.58
CA LEU A 87 3.46 1.35 -25.19
C LEU A 87 4.49 0.87 -26.22
N HIS A 88 5.65 0.42 -25.76
CA HIS A 88 6.68 -0.13 -26.64
C HIS A 88 6.13 -1.38 -27.37
N ASP A 89 6.44 -1.58 -28.66
CA ASP A 89 5.81 -2.63 -29.47
C ASP A 89 6.05 -4.04 -28.92
N ARG A 90 7.21 -4.27 -28.29
CA ARG A 90 7.50 -5.50 -27.52
C ARG A 90 6.43 -5.80 -26.45
N VAL A 91 5.96 -4.77 -25.75
CA VAL A 91 4.96 -4.89 -24.68
C VAL A 91 3.59 -5.11 -25.30
N LYS A 92 3.26 -4.41 -26.39
CA LYS A 92 2.00 -4.66 -27.12
C LYS A 92 1.91 -6.12 -27.60
N LYS A 93 3.00 -6.66 -28.11
CA LYS A 93 3.07 -8.06 -28.58
C LYS A 93 3.03 -9.09 -27.45
N SER A 94 3.50 -8.73 -26.25
CA SER A 94 3.45 -9.62 -25.08
C SER A 94 2.09 -9.61 -24.39
N VAL A 95 1.21 -8.65 -24.70
CA VAL A 95 -0.16 -8.63 -24.18
C VAL A 95 -0.97 -9.65 -24.98
N PRO A 96 -1.50 -10.71 -24.34
CA PRO A 96 -2.31 -11.69 -25.04
C PRO A 96 -3.61 -11.04 -25.55
N PRO A 97 -4.10 -11.45 -26.73
CA PRO A 97 -5.32 -10.88 -27.33
C PRO A 97 -6.60 -11.21 -26.56
N HIS A 98 -6.53 -12.16 -25.62
CA HIS A 98 -7.59 -12.54 -24.71
C HIS A 98 -7.05 -12.53 -23.29
N TRP A 99 -7.91 -12.19 -22.34
CA TRP A 99 -7.57 -12.12 -20.92
C TRP A 99 -7.25 -13.52 -20.37
N ASP A 100 -5.95 -13.80 -20.20
CA ASP A 100 -5.45 -15.01 -19.54
C ASP A 100 -4.57 -14.61 -18.34
N PRO A 101 -5.13 -14.61 -17.12
CA PRO A 101 -4.40 -14.27 -15.90
C PRO A 101 -3.13 -15.11 -15.69
N ALA A 102 -3.15 -16.38 -16.08
CA ALA A 102 -2.01 -17.28 -15.90
C ALA A 102 -0.86 -16.97 -16.87
N ALA A 103 -1.17 -16.46 -18.07
CA ALA A 103 -0.17 -15.99 -19.02
C ALA A 103 0.44 -14.63 -18.61
N LEU A 104 -0.26 -13.82 -17.82
CA LEU A 104 0.18 -12.49 -17.37
C LEU A 104 1.02 -12.54 -16.08
N SER A 105 0.96 -13.63 -15.32
CA SER A 105 1.57 -13.74 -13.99
C SER A 105 3.02 -14.25 -13.99
N ARG A 106 3.75 -14.19 -15.11
CA ARG A 106 5.06 -14.87 -15.27
C ARG A 106 6.22 -13.92 -15.50
#